data_AF-A0A930Z2R2-F1
#
_entry.id   AF-A0A930Z2R2-F1
#
_cell.length_a   1.000
_cell.length_b   1.000
_cell.length_c   1.000
_cell.angle_alpha   90.00
_cell.angle_beta   90.00
_cell.angle_gamma   90.00
#
_symmetry.space_group_name_H-M   'P 1'
#
loop_
_entity.id
_entity.type
_entity.pdbx_description
1 polymer ?
#
loop_
_entity_poly.entity_id
_entity_poly.type
_entity_poly.pdbx_seq_one_letter_code
_entity_poly.pdbx_strand_id
1 'polypeptide(L)'
;MAPTGLHRIVAGEGTSERRIDRRQRLQTFQSTRPRQEETTTKPSTLLVIDPDNRQQFTARPNRWWVRLMARLVASYLDHQLARGRSPEESRLLGARAQVLVSPVMRFTLAEMWSHTLDQARRPPVMRSPKVPMNRDSIIASGEEIQAMIEALLAPAPVSVRGPAMVSWILSDGAGPLYDRRRSADLADALTEATAQLDPRDLL
;
A
#
# COMPACT_ATOMS: atom_id res chain seq x y z
N MET A 1 -55.71 9.89 -23.25
CA MET A 1 -54.80 10.49 -24.25
C MET A 1 -54.01 11.56 -23.53
N ALA A 2 -52.77 11.24 -23.15
CA ALA A 2 -51.88 12.11 -22.36
C ALA A 2 -50.82 12.74 -23.29
N PRO A 3 -50.27 13.90 -22.91
CA PRO A 3 -48.84 14.09 -23.17
C PRO A 3 -48.05 14.71 -22.00
N THR A 4 -46.89 14.08 -21.77
CA THR A 4 -45.58 14.72 -21.57
C THR A 4 -45.26 15.39 -20.23
N GLY A 5 -44.78 14.57 -19.29
CA GLY A 5 -43.95 14.98 -18.16
C GLY A 5 -42.46 14.91 -18.51
N LEU A 6 -41.76 16.05 -18.37
CA LEU A 6 -40.32 16.22 -18.53
C LEU A 6 -39.66 16.01 -17.15
N HIS A 7 -39.03 14.85 -16.91
CA HIS A 7 -38.26 14.61 -15.69
C HIS A 7 -36.77 14.94 -15.90
N ARG A 8 -36.36 16.04 -15.27
CA ARG A 8 -34.99 16.49 -15.04
C ARG A 8 -34.28 15.49 -14.12
N ILE A 9 -33.15 14.93 -14.57
CA ILE A 9 -32.23 14.12 -13.76
C ILE A 9 -31.40 15.08 -12.89
N VAL A 10 -31.54 14.97 -11.57
CA VAL A 10 -30.66 15.62 -10.59
C VAL A 10 -29.52 14.64 -10.26
N ALA A 11 -28.31 14.98 -10.68
CA ALA A 11 -27.08 14.27 -10.32
C ALA A 11 -26.70 14.63 -8.87
N GLY A 12 -26.39 13.60 -8.08
CA GLY A 12 -26.15 13.70 -6.64
C GLY A 12 -24.89 14.49 -6.24
N GLU A 13 -25.08 15.44 -5.33
CA GLU A 13 -24.06 16.27 -4.68
C GLU A 13 -23.27 15.56 -3.54
N GLY A 14 -23.47 14.26 -3.30
CA GLY A 14 -22.97 13.59 -2.09
C GLY A 14 -21.47 13.25 -2.00
N THR A 15 -20.67 13.49 -3.05
CA THR A 15 -19.25 13.06 -3.11
C THR A 15 -18.20 14.17 -2.93
N SER A 16 -18.60 15.45 -2.99
CA SER A 16 -17.64 16.56 -2.89
C SER A 16 -17.33 16.93 -1.42
N GLU A 17 -18.31 16.88 -0.52
CA GLU A 17 -18.16 17.29 0.88
C GLU A 17 -17.19 16.41 1.67
N ARG A 18 -17.19 15.09 1.44
CA ARG A 18 -16.28 14.15 2.12
C ARG A 18 -14.79 14.35 1.74
N ARG A 19 -14.50 15.05 0.63
CA ARG A 19 -13.13 15.32 0.18
C ARG A 19 -12.51 16.56 0.84
N ILE A 20 -13.33 17.52 1.27
CA ILE A 20 -12.86 18.80 1.81
C ILE A 20 -12.44 18.62 3.28
N ASP A 21 -13.19 17.83 4.05
CA ASP A 21 -12.92 17.58 5.48
C ASP A 21 -11.60 16.81 5.72
N ARG A 22 -11.22 15.93 4.78
CA ARG A 22 -9.96 15.16 4.83
C ARG A 22 -8.71 16.04 4.74
N ARG A 23 -8.77 17.20 4.08
CA ARG A 23 -7.62 18.10 3.92
C ARG A 23 -7.32 18.91 5.17
N GLN A 24 -8.34 19.30 5.94
CA GLN A 24 -8.14 20.14 7.12
C GLN A 24 -7.52 19.37 8.28
N ARG A 25 -7.91 18.10 8.50
CA ARG A 25 -7.34 17.28 9.59
C ARG A 25 -5.86 16.92 9.43
N LEU A 26 -5.34 16.91 8.20
CA LEU A 26 -3.92 16.61 7.94
C LEU A 26 -2.99 17.80 8.21
N GLN A 27 -3.51 19.03 8.25
CA GLN A 27 -2.69 20.22 8.51
C GLN A 27 -2.40 20.39 10.01
N THR A 28 -3.34 20.01 10.88
CA THR A 28 -3.17 20.14 12.34
C THR A 28 -2.10 19.21 12.91
N PHE A 29 -1.80 18.08 12.25
CA PHE A 29 -0.76 17.14 12.68
C PHE A 29 0.67 17.49 12.20
N GLN A 30 0.85 18.42 11.27
CA GLN A 30 2.19 18.77 10.76
C GLN A 30 2.94 19.81 11.60
N SER A 31 2.26 20.49 12.53
CA SER A 31 2.84 21.60 13.31
C SER A 31 3.59 21.17 14.57
N THR A 32 3.70 19.87 14.86
CA THR A 32 4.40 19.35 16.05
C THR A 32 5.45 18.33 15.64
N ARG A 33 6.54 18.82 15.05
CA ARG A 33 7.73 18.01 14.78
C ARG A 33 8.90 18.56 15.61
N PRO A 34 9.43 17.80 16.59
CA PRO A 34 10.65 18.22 17.25
C PRO A 34 11.83 18.08 16.27
N ARG A 35 12.66 19.10 16.31
CA ARG A 35 13.92 19.28 15.61
C ARG A 35 14.99 18.42 16.30
N GLN A 36 15.50 17.39 15.62
CA GLN A 36 16.82 16.78 15.86
C GLN A 36 17.32 16.31 14.49
N GLU A 37 18.31 16.99 13.90
CA GLU A 37 19.75 16.71 14.05
C GLU A 37 20.12 15.32 13.54
N GLU A 38 20.40 15.22 12.24
CA GLU A 38 21.07 14.06 11.68
C GLU A 38 22.26 14.48 10.81
N THR A 39 23.32 13.75 11.09
CA THR A 39 24.71 13.88 10.71
C THR A 39 24.95 13.53 9.24
N THR A 40 26.00 14.13 8.71
CA THR A 40 26.36 14.24 7.31
C THR A 40 26.70 12.89 6.66
N THR A 41 25.82 12.40 5.79
CA THR A 41 26.21 11.53 4.65
C THR A 41 25.61 12.14 3.40
N LYS A 42 26.47 12.74 2.56
CA LYS A 42 26.08 13.59 1.43
C LYS A 42 25.34 12.78 0.34
N PRO A 43 24.06 13.04 0.04
CA PRO A 43 23.43 12.53 -1.16
C PRO A 43 23.89 13.38 -2.37
N SER A 44 24.39 12.70 -3.41
CA SER A 44 24.83 13.33 -4.66
C SER A 44 23.69 14.16 -5.27
N THR A 45 23.82 15.48 -5.16
CA THR A 45 22.88 16.45 -5.72
C THR A 45 23.20 16.63 -7.20
N LEU A 46 22.29 16.20 -8.07
CA LEU A 46 22.38 16.47 -9.50
C LEU A 46 21.98 17.92 -9.73
N LEU A 47 22.95 18.71 -10.15
CA LEU A 47 22.89 20.16 -10.20
C LEU A 47 22.62 20.55 -11.66
N VAL A 48 21.36 20.82 -11.98
CA VAL A 48 20.93 21.26 -13.31
C VAL A 48 21.02 22.78 -13.36
N ILE A 49 21.81 23.30 -14.30
CA ILE A 49 21.93 24.73 -14.56
C ILE A 49 20.74 25.13 -15.45
N ASP A 50 19.88 26.00 -14.91
CA ASP A 50 18.84 26.69 -15.68
C ASP A 50 19.50 27.75 -16.58
N PRO A 51 19.34 27.70 -17.92
CA PRO A 51 20.02 28.60 -18.84
C PRO A 51 19.61 30.07 -18.70
N ASP A 52 18.44 30.37 -18.10
CA ASP A 52 17.90 31.74 -18.02
C ASP A 52 18.14 32.42 -16.66
N ASN A 53 18.68 31.72 -15.67
CA ASN A 53 18.89 32.32 -14.34
C ASN A 53 20.08 31.70 -13.58
N ARG A 54 21.28 32.26 -13.81
CA ARG A 54 22.59 31.75 -13.34
C ARG A 54 22.80 31.68 -11.80
N GLN A 55 21.81 32.00 -10.96
CA GLN A 55 22.01 32.11 -9.51
C GLN A 55 21.04 31.33 -8.63
N GLN A 56 20.18 30.46 -9.16
CA GLN A 56 19.24 29.68 -8.34
C GLN A 56 19.45 28.16 -8.47
N PHE A 57 20.29 27.60 -7.59
CA PHE A 57 20.35 26.16 -7.37
C PHE A 57 19.15 25.72 -6.52
N THR A 58 18.06 25.29 -7.16
CA THR A 58 16.97 24.63 -6.44
C THR A 58 17.19 23.13 -6.44
N ALA A 59 17.53 22.57 -5.27
CA ALA A 59 17.50 21.13 -5.06
C ALA A 59 16.04 20.67 -5.08
N ARG A 60 15.52 20.29 -6.25
CA ARG A 60 14.24 19.60 -6.36
C ARG A 60 14.49 18.11 -6.16
N PRO A 61 14.16 17.53 -4.99
CA PRO A 61 14.24 16.09 -4.84
C PRO A 61 13.29 15.47 -5.85
N ASN A 62 13.79 14.47 -6.57
CA ASN A 62 13.02 13.87 -7.63
C ASN A 62 11.83 13.12 -7.02
N ARG A 63 10.61 13.62 -7.25
CA ARG A 63 9.39 13.18 -6.56
C ARG A 63 9.10 11.70 -6.77
N TRP A 64 9.58 11.09 -7.86
CA TRP A 64 9.46 9.65 -8.09
C TRP A 64 10.47 8.83 -7.29
N TRP A 65 11.73 9.28 -7.16
CA TRP A 65 12.74 8.61 -6.34
C TRP A 65 12.33 8.63 -4.87
N VAL A 66 11.79 9.75 -4.36
CA VAL A 66 11.27 9.82 -2.98
C VAL A 66 10.13 8.83 -2.76
N ARG A 67 9.21 8.68 -3.73
CA ARG A 67 8.11 7.70 -3.65
C ARG A 67 8.61 6.27 -3.75
N LEU A 68 9.64 6.01 -4.58
CA LEU A 68 10.25 4.70 -4.72
C LEU A 68 11.00 4.31 -3.45
N MET A 69 11.83 5.20 -2.91
CA MET A 69 12.55 4.97 -1.65
C MET A 69 11.58 4.83 -0.48
N ALA A 70 10.51 5.63 -0.42
CA ALA A 70 9.46 5.46 0.59
C ALA A 70 8.77 4.10 0.48
N ARG A 71 8.54 3.60 -0.75
CA ARG A 71 8.02 2.24 -0.96
C ARG A 71 9.02 1.18 -0.53
N LEU A 72 10.29 1.27 -0.94
CA LEU A 72 11.33 0.31 -0.57
C LEU A 72 11.58 0.26 0.94
N VAL A 73 11.60 1.42 1.60
CA VAL A 73 11.74 1.51 3.06
C VAL A 73 10.52 0.91 3.76
N ALA A 74 9.30 1.19 3.27
CA ALA A 74 8.09 0.57 3.79
C ALA A 74 8.15 -0.96 3.61
N SER A 75 8.51 -1.45 2.42
CA SER A 75 8.63 -2.89 2.13
C SER A 75 9.71 -3.56 2.99
N TYR A 76 10.83 -2.88 3.25
CA TYR A 76 11.88 -3.41 4.12
C TYR A 76 11.44 -3.52 5.58
N LEU A 77 10.71 -2.51 6.09
CA LEU A 77 10.14 -2.57 7.44
C LEU A 77 9.06 -3.64 7.54
N ASP A 78 8.21 -3.77 6.52
CA ASP A 78 7.19 -4.81 6.44
C ASP A 78 7.82 -6.20 6.41
N HIS A 79 8.89 -6.40 5.65
CA HIS A 79 9.64 -7.67 5.63
C HIS A 79 10.23 -8.00 7.01
N GLN A 80 10.76 -7.03 7.74
CA GLN A 80 11.26 -7.26 9.10
C GLN A 80 10.14 -7.70 10.05
N LEU A 81 9.01 -7.00 10.04
CA LEU A 81 7.84 -7.33 10.86
C LEU A 81 7.21 -8.67 10.45
N ALA A 82 7.18 -8.99 9.16
CA ALA A 82 6.72 -10.27 8.62
C ALA A 82 7.57 -11.46 9.10
N ARG A 83 8.89 -11.23 9.29
CA ARG A 83 9.80 -12.22 9.89
C ARG A 83 9.70 -12.33 11.42
N GLY A 84 8.80 -11.56 12.05
CA GLY A 84 8.58 -11.61 13.49
C GLY A 84 9.55 -10.75 14.31
N ARG A 85 10.25 -9.78 13.71
CA ARG A 85 10.99 -8.77 14.48
C ARG A 85 10.05 -8.03 15.42
N SER A 86 10.52 -7.75 16.64
CA SER A 86 9.68 -7.04 17.61
C SER A 86 9.51 -5.57 17.19
N PRO A 87 8.29 -5.01 17.24
CA PRO A 87 8.05 -3.58 17.02
C PRO A 87 8.82 -2.66 17.98
N GLU A 88 9.25 -3.19 19.13
CA GLU A 88 9.95 -2.45 20.18
C GLU A 88 11.45 -2.24 19.87
N GLU A 89 12.02 -2.98 18.92
CA GLU A 89 13.44 -2.89 18.56
C GLU A 89 13.82 -1.53 17.95
N SER A 90 12.85 -0.82 17.36
CA SER A 90 13.07 0.50 16.79
C SER A 90 11.79 1.33 16.75
N ARG A 91 11.91 2.64 17.01
CA ARG A 91 10.79 3.57 16.87
C ARG A 91 10.13 3.53 15.49
N LEU A 92 10.92 3.28 14.43
CA LEU A 92 10.38 3.16 13.06
C LEU A 92 9.57 1.87 12.88
N LEU A 93 10.00 0.77 13.47
CA LEU A 93 9.25 -0.49 13.46
C LEU A 93 7.96 -0.36 14.25
N GLY A 94 8.00 0.24 15.44
CA GLY A 94 6.83 0.52 16.26
C GLY A 94 5.81 1.42 15.55
N ALA A 95 6.27 2.52 14.93
CA ALA A 95 5.39 3.40 14.16
C ALA A 95 4.77 2.68 12.95
N ARG A 96 5.57 1.87 12.23
CA ARG A 96 5.06 1.10 11.08
C ARG A 96 4.06 0.02 11.52
N ALA A 97 4.33 -0.65 12.64
CA ALA A 97 3.45 -1.64 13.23
C ALA A 97 2.07 -1.06 13.55
N GLN A 98 2.03 0.12 14.19
CA GLN A 98 0.77 0.82 14.48
C GLN A 98 -0.02 1.15 13.21
N VAL A 99 0.67 1.58 12.15
CA VAL A 99 0.02 1.84 10.85
C VAL A 99 -0.54 0.54 10.27
N LEU A 100 0.20 -0.56 10.29
CA LEU A 100 -0.20 -1.84 9.72
C LEU A 100 -1.43 -2.45 10.40
N VAL A 101 -1.53 -2.38 11.73
CA VAL A 101 -2.69 -2.91 12.47
C VAL A 101 -3.90 -1.96 12.43
N SER A 102 -3.72 -0.73 11.94
CA SER A 102 -4.82 0.23 11.86
C SER A 102 -5.94 -0.26 10.93
N PRO A 103 -7.22 -0.04 11.28
CA PRO A 103 -8.34 -0.44 10.42
C PRO A 103 -8.27 0.16 9.01
N VAL A 104 -7.76 1.40 8.90
CA VAL A 104 -7.62 2.10 7.62
C VAL A 104 -6.60 1.39 6.72
N MET A 105 -5.44 1.00 7.27
CA MET A 105 -4.44 0.30 6.47
C MET A 105 -4.90 -1.10 6.10
N ARG A 106 -5.55 -1.82 7.02
CA ARG A 106 -6.13 -3.14 6.73
C ARG A 106 -7.15 -3.10 5.60
N PHE A 107 -8.05 -2.11 5.62
CA PHE A 107 -8.98 -1.86 4.52
C PHE A 107 -8.24 -1.54 3.21
N THR A 108 -7.20 -0.71 3.28
CA THR A 108 -6.37 -0.36 2.12
C THR A 108 -5.70 -1.59 1.50
N LEU A 109 -5.16 -2.50 2.34
CA LEU A 109 -4.57 -3.76 1.87
C LEU A 109 -5.62 -4.66 1.23
N ALA A 110 -6.80 -4.79 1.83
CA ALA A 110 -7.92 -5.54 1.26
C ALA A 110 -8.32 -4.99 -0.13
N GLU A 111 -8.41 -3.66 -0.29
CA GLU A 111 -8.70 -3.02 -1.57
C GLU A 111 -7.60 -3.28 -2.61
N MET A 112 -6.33 -3.21 -2.22
CA MET A 112 -5.20 -3.51 -3.11
C MET A 112 -5.23 -4.96 -3.61
N TRP A 113 -5.55 -5.91 -2.74
CA TRP A 113 -5.66 -7.32 -3.09
C TRP A 113 -6.89 -7.62 -3.96
N SER A 114 -8.04 -7.04 -3.62
CA SER A 114 -9.25 -7.14 -4.45
C SER A 114 -8.98 -6.59 -5.86
N HIS A 115 -8.31 -5.44 -5.96
CA HIS A 115 -7.93 -4.87 -7.25
C HIS A 115 -6.93 -5.75 -8.01
N THR A 116 -5.99 -6.39 -7.30
CA THR A 116 -5.02 -7.31 -7.89
C THR A 116 -5.71 -8.54 -8.50
N LEU A 117 -6.66 -9.14 -7.78
CA LEU A 117 -7.44 -10.28 -8.26
C LEU A 117 -8.32 -9.91 -9.46
N ASP A 118 -8.99 -8.75 -9.41
CA ASP A 118 -9.79 -8.24 -10.52
C ASP A 118 -8.91 -7.94 -11.76
N GLN A 119 -7.74 -7.30 -11.58
CA GLN A 119 -6.78 -7.09 -12.66
C GLN A 119 -6.30 -8.42 -13.27
N ALA A 120 -6.06 -9.44 -12.45
CA ALA A 120 -5.64 -10.74 -12.93
C ALA A 120 -6.73 -11.45 -13.75
N ARG A 121 -8.02 -11.20 -13.49
CA ARG A 121 -9.14 -11.79 -14.25
C ARG A 121 -9.43 -11.08 -15.57
N ARG A 122 -9.12 -9.77 -15.69
CA ARG A 122 -9.39 -8.98 -16.90
C ARG A 122 -8.49 -9.35 -18.08
N PRO A 123 -8.94 -9.32 -19.35
CA PRO A 123 -8.11 -9.62 -20.51
C PRO A 123 -6.82 -8.78 -20.57
N PRO A 124 -5.69 -9.33 -21.05
CA PRO A 124 -4.44 -8.59 -21.10
C PRO A 124 -4.56 -7.42 -22.07
N VAL A 125 -4.24 -6.21 -21.61
CA VAL A 125 -4.19 -5.02 -22.47
C VAL A 125 -2.85 -5.02 -23.21
N MET A 126 -2.88 -5.00 -24.55
CA MET A 126 -1.70 -5.15 -25.43
C MET A 126 -0.52 -4.20 -25.16
N ARG A 127 -0.70 -3.11 -24.40
CA ARG A 127 0.34 -2.07 -24.16
C ARG A 127 0.28 -1.48 -22.75
N SER A 128 0.34 -2.32 -21.72
CA SER A 128 0.49 -1.84 -20.34
C SER A 128 1.98 -1.72 -19.98
N PRO A 129 2.47 -0.53 -19.56
CA PRO A 129 3.86 -0.37 -19.08
C PRO A 129 4.09 -0.98 -17.69
N LYS A 130 3.11 -1.72 -17.14
CA LYS A 130 3.21 -2.38 -15.84
C LYS A 130 4.01 -3.67 -15.95
N VAL A 131 4.77 -3.97 -14.90
CA VAL A 131 5.45 -5.27 -14.73
C VAL A 131 4.41 -6.39 -14.92
N PRO A 132 4.67 -7.39 -15.78
CA PRO A 132 3.73 -8.48 -16.01
C PRO A 132 3.55 -9.28 -14.72
N MET A 133 2.34 -9.27 -14.17
CA MET A 133 1.96 -10.08 -13.01
C MET A 133 1.76 -11.54 -13.43
N ASN A 134 2.02 -12.46 -12.51
CA ASN A 134 1.75 -13.87 -12.68
C ASN A 134 0.25 -14.17 -12.52
N ARG A 135 -0.52 -13.86 -13.57
CA ARG A 135 -1.98 -13.94 -13.54
C ARG A 135 -2.51 -15.34 -13.25
N ASP A 136 -1.85 -16.37 -13.77
CA ASP A 136 -2.30 -17.76 -13.60
C ASP A 136 -2.24 -18.16 -12.13
N SER A 137 -1.14 -17.81 -11.44
CA SER A 137 -1.00 -18.03 -9.99
C SER A 137 -2.02 -17.22 -9.19
N ILE A 138 -2.25 -15.96 -9.53
CA ILE A 138 -3.23 -15.10 -8.82
C ILE A 138 -4.66 -15.63 -9.00
N ILE A 139 -5.00 -16.12 -10.19
CA ILE A 139 -6.32 -16.72 -10.46
C ILE A 139 -6.46 -18.05 -9.70
N ALA A 140 -5.42 -18.89 -9.73
CA ALA A 140 -5.41 -20.17 -9.03
C ALA A 140 -5.55 -20.01 -7.51
N SER A 141 -4.87 -19.03 -6.91
CA SER A 141 -4.96 -18.70 -5.47
C SER A 141 -6.14 -17.80 -5.10
N GLY A 142 -7.19 -17.76 -5.94
CA GLY A 142 -8.29 -16.82 -5.78
C GLY A 142 -9.09 -17.00 -4.48
N GLU A 143 -9.21 -18.24 -4.00
CA GLU A 143 -9.91 -18.56 -2.75
C GLU A 143 -9.11 -18.11 -1.53
N GLU A 144 -7.80 -18.34 -1.53
CA GLU A 144 -6.88 -17.92 -0.47
C GLU A 144 -6.80 -16.38 -0.38
N ILE A 145 -6.76 -15.69 -1.54
CA ILE A 145 -6.82 -14.22 -1.59
C ILE A 145 -8.13 -13.72 -0.95
N GLN A 146 -9.25 -14.36 -1.25
CA GLN A 146 -10.55 -13.97 -0.72
C GLN A 146 -10.64 -14.21 0.80
N ALA A 147 -10.17 -15.36 1.28
CA ALA A 147 -10.11 -15.68 2.71
C ALA A 147 -9.23 -14.69 3.48
N MET A 148 -8.07 -14.34 2.92
CA MET A 148 -7.18 -13.33 3.50
C MET A 148 -7.84 -11.94 3.54
N ILE A 149 -8.56 -11.54 2.48
CA ILE A 149 -9.32 -10.27 2.45
C ILE A 149 -10.37 -10.25 3.55
N GLU A 150 -11.11 -11.34 3.73
CA GLU A 150 -12.12 -11.47 4.79
C GLU A 150 -11.47 -11.36 6.18
N ALA A 151 -10.34 -12.02 6.40
CA ALA A 151 -9.57 -11.91 7.64
C ALA A 151 -9.07 -10.47 7.90
N LEU A 152 -8.61 -9.76 6.87
CA LEU A 152 -8.20 -8.35 6.98
C LEU A 152 -9.36 -7.42 7.35
N LEU A 153 -10.60 -7.76 6.99
CA LEU A 153 -11.79 -6.94 7.25
C LEU A 153 -12.52 -7.33 8.54
N ALA A 154 -12.27 -8.51 9.08
CA ALA A 154 -12.88 -8.98 10.32
C ALA A 154 -12.56 -8.04 11.50
N PRO A 155 -13.53 -7.63 12.34
CA PRO A 155 -13.30 -6.64 13.41
C PRO A 155 -12.43 -7.14 14.59
N ALA A 156 -11.69 -8.24 14.43
CA ALA A 156 -10.82 -8.81 15.43
C ALA A 156 -9.49 -8.03 15.56
N PRO A 157 -8.87 -8.06 16.76
CA PRO A 157 -7.47 -7.70 16.91
C PRO A 157 -6.61 -8.65 16.08
N VAL A 158 -5.55 -8.11 15.47
CA VAL A 158 -4.64 -8.88 14.60
C VAL A 158 -3.21 -8.69 15.09
N SER A 159 -2.38 -9.73 14.93
CA SER A 159 -0.94 -9.58 15.10
C SER A 159 -0.40 -8.59 14.05
N VAL A 160 0.71 -7.90 14.36
CA VAL A 160 1.39 -7.03 13.37
C VAL A 160 1.95 -7.85 12.21
N ARG A 161 2.29 -9.12 12.45
CA ARG A 161 2.94 -10.01 11.50
C ARG A 161 2.05 -10.31 10.29
N GLY A 162 0.76 -10.57 10.50
CA GLY A 162 -0.20 -10.83 9.41
C GLY A 162 -0.26 -9.72 8.38
N PRO A 163 -0.66 -8.47 8.74
CA PRO A 163 -0.70 -7.35 7.81
C PRO A 163 0.68 -7.01 7.20
N ALA A 164 1.77 -7.25 7.93
CA ALA A 164 3.12 -7.08 7.40
C ALA A 164 3.43 -8.09 6.29
N MET A 165 3.08 -9.37 6.47
CA MET A 165 3.23 -10.41 5.45
C MET A 165 2.40 -10.09 4.20
N VAL A 166 1.13 -9.73 4.39
CA VAL A 166 0.22 -9.31 3.32
C VAL A 166 0.80 -8.14 2.51
N SER A 167 1.33 -7.11 3.19
CA SER A 167 1.94 -5.94 2.55
C SER A 167 3.24 -6.30 1.82
N TRP A 168 4.04 -7.21 2.41
CA TRP A 168 5.28 -7.70 1.83
C TRP A 168 5.04 -8.47 0.54
N ILE A 169 4.09 -9.41 0.52
CA ILE A 169 3.77 -10.22 -0.67
C ILE A 169 3.43 -9.32 -1.87
N LEU A 170 2.63 -8.26 -1.67
CA LEU A 170 2.29 -7.27 -2.72
C LEU A 170 3.51 -6.49 -3.24
N SER A 171 4.48 -6.24 -2.37
CA SER A 171 5.60 -5.35 -2.63
C SER A 171 6.87 -6.08 -3.09
N ASP A 172 6.97 -7.39 -2.86
CA ASP A 172 8.08 -8.21 -3.28
C ASP A 172 8.03 -8.42 -4.80
N GLY A 173 8.77 -7.60 -5.53
CA GLY A 173 8.86 -7.66 -7.00
C GLY A 173 9.54 -8.92 -7.54
N ALA A 174 10.19 -9.72 -6.68
CA ALA A 174 10.72 -11.04 -7.01
C ALA A 174 9.86 -12.18 -6.42
N GLY A 175 8.75 -11.83 -5.78
CA GLY A 175 7.84 -12.76 -5.13
C GLY A 175 6.92 -13.47 -6.11
N PRO A 176 6.13 -14.43 -5.61
CA PRO A 176 5.32 -15.34 -6.42
C PRO A 176 4.22 -14.63 -7.23
N LEU A 177 3.87 -13.38 -6.87
CA LEU A 177 2.98 -12.49 -7.64
C LEU A 177 3.56 -12.05 -8.99
N TYR A 178 4.88 -12.00 -9.14
CA TYR A 178 5.55 -11.49 -10.33
C TYR A 178 6.44 -12.54 -10.99
N ASP A 179 7.05 -13.44 -10.23
CA ASP A 179 7.87 -14.54 -10.77
C ASP A 179 7.04 -15.81 -10.99
N ARG A 180 6.90 -16.22 -12.26
CA ARG A 180 6.22 -17.45 -12.65
C ARG A 180 6.87 -18.71 -12.09
N ARG A 181 8.16 -18.70 -11.78
CA ARG A 181 8.87 -19.87 -11.26
C ARG A 181 8.55 -20.18 -9.81
N ARG A 182 7.98 -19.20 -9.08
CA ARG A 182 7.59 -19.31 -7.67
C ARG A 182 6.07 -19.35 -7.48
N SER A 183 5.32 -19.57 -8.57
CA SER A 183 3.84 -19.51 -8.56
C SER A 183 3.17 -20.46 -7.56
N ALA A 184 3.79 -21.60 -7.29
CA ALA A 184 3.28 -22.59 -6.34
C ALA A 184 3.31 -22.05 -4.90
N ASP A 185 4.22 -21.11 -4.61
CA ASP A 185 4.45 -20.59 -3.26
C ASP A 185 3.44 -19.50 -2.87
N LEU A 186 2.59 -19.02 -3.80
CA LEU A 186 1.65 -17.93 -3.53
C LEU A 186 0.55 -18.37 -2.56
N ALA A 187 -0.06 -19.53 -2.80
CA ALA A 187 -1.15 -20.05 -1.96
C ALA A 187 -0.64 -20.27 -0.53
N ASP A 188 0.50 -20.95 -0.38
CA ASP A 188 1.12 -21.22 0.92
C ASP A 188 1.43 -19.92 1.68
N ALA A 189 2.01 -18.92 1.00
CA ALA A 189 2.31 -17.63 1.61
C ALA A 189 1.03 -16.87 2.05
N LEU A 190 -0.06 -16.97 1.28
CA LEU A 190 -1.35 -16.38 1.63
C LEU A 190 -2.00 -17.10 2.82
N THR A 191 -1.94 -18.43 2.85
CA THR A 191 -2.45 -19.23 3.97
C THR A 191 -1.68 -18.90 5.25
N GLU A 192 -0.35 -18.82 5.20
CA GLU A 192 0.46 -18.45 6.37
C GLU A 192 0.14 -17.02 6.83
N ALA A 193 0.04 -16.07 5.90
CA ALA A 193 -0.34 -14.69 6.22
C ALA A 193 -1.74 -14.60 6.84
N THR A 194 -2.69 -15.42 6.37
CA THR A 194 -4.06 -15.49 6.90
C THR A 194 -4.09 -16.09 8.30
N ALA A 195 -3.29 -17.13 8.56
CA ALA A 195 -3.16 -17.70 9.90
C ALA A 195 -2.67 -16.64 10.91
N GLN A 196 -1.70 -15.81 10.52
CA GLN A 196 -1.19 -14.72 11.35
C GLN A 196 -2.16 -13.54 11.55
N LEU A 197 -3.26 -13.49 10.78
CA LEU A 197 -4.36 -12.55 10.99
C LEU A 197 -5.40 -13.07 11.99
N ASP A 198 -5.38 -14.37 12.32
CA ASP A 198 -6.29 -14.95 13.31
C ASP A 198 -5.88 -14.52 14.73
N PRO A 199 -6.79 -13.95 15.54
CA PRO A 199 -6.52 -13.60 16.93
C PRO A 199 -6.11 -14.79 17.81
N ARG A 200 -6.33 -16.04 17.38
CA ARG A 200 -5.96 -17.25 18.14
C ARG A 200 -4.45 -17.39 18.37
N ASP A 201 -3.62 -16.77 17.55
CA ASP A 201 -2.15 -16.76 17.69
C ASP A 201 -1.63 -15.72 18.71
N LEU A 202 -2.53 -14.96 19.37
CA LEU A 202 -2.18 -13.92 20.36
C LEU A 202 -2.22 -14.41 21.83
N LEU A 203 -2.51 -15.69 22.07
CA LEU A 203 -2.57 -16.34 23.40
C LEU A 203 -1.41 -17.31 23.60
#